data_AF-A0A9W7ZQ04-F1
#
_entry.id   AF-A0A9W7ZQ04-F1
#
_cell.length_a   1.000
_cell.length_b   1.000
_cell.length_c   1.000
_cell.angle_alpha   90.00
_cell.angle_beta   90.00
_cell.angle_gamma   90.00
#
_symmetry.space_group_name_H-M   'P 1'
#
loop_
_entity.id
_entity.type
_entity.pdbx_description
1 polymer ?
#
loop_
_entity_poly.entity_id
_entity_poly.type
_entity_poly.pdbx_seq_one_letter_code
_entity_poly.pdbx_strand_id
1 'polypeptide(L)'
;MPVPNKWRRSLLFVMARSKTVAFIFYWLRVVFAFVFLLFVDAVVRMQRTQTELETEPITDARMESQLHARKFYSQRNVYLTGFTLFLGLILSGTYHLILELLRREDELTNMQKRASDLSKQQATTGTKPDTQLLADLEKTRRELEAACEKANKYDNLKKQADNQHKEYMRLADKYNALESVAREGDLGPDAKKAA
;
A
#
# COMPACT_ATOMS: atom_id res chain seq x y z
N MET A 1 -6.95 -17.97 17.05
CA MET A 1 -7.73 -17.36 18.15
C MET A 1 -7.46 -15.86 18.19
N PRO A 2 -8.49 -14.99 18.15
CA PRO A 2 -8.29 -13.55 18.24
C PRO A 2 -7.89 -13.17 19.67
N VAL A 3 -6.72 -12.53 19.81
CA VAL A 3 -6.16 -12.12 21.10
C VAL A 3 -6.98 -10.98 21.74
N PRO A 4 -7.22 -10.98 23.07
CA PRO A 4 -8.01 -9.96 23.76
C PRO A 4 -7.47 -8.55 23.57
N ASN A 5 -8.28 -7.64 23.01
CA ASN A 5 -7.89 -6.27 22.61
C ASN A 5 -7.25 -5.43 23.73
N LYS A 6 -7.58 -5.67 25.01
CA LYS A 6 -7.02 -4.88 26.13
C LYS A 6 -5.53 -5.16 26.38
N TRP A 7 -5.09 -6.41 26.22
CA TRP A 7 -3.69 -6.80 26.41
C TRP A 7 -2.82 -6.37 25.23
N ARG A 8 -3.35 -6.54 24.01
CA ARG A 8 -2.71 -6.06 22.78
C ARG A 8 -2.51 -4.53 22.81
N ARG A 9 -3.53 -3.79 23.29
CA ARG A 9 -3.44 -2.33 23.46
C ARG A 9 -2.40 -1.94 24.50
N SER A 10 -2.39 -2.57 25.68
CA SER A 10 -1.43 -2.20 26.75
C SER A 10 0.02 -2.44 26.32
N LEU A 11 0.31 -3.58 25.66
CA LEU A 11 1.64 -3.87 25.14
C LEU A 11 2.07 -2.88 24.04
N LEU A 12 1.19 -2.62 23.06
CA LEU A 12 1.50 -1.68 21.97
C LEU A 12 1.62 -0.23 22.44
N PHE A 13 0.85 0.17 23.46
CA PHE A 13 0.89 1.53 24.00
C PHE A 13 2.12 1.77 24.88
N VAL A 14 2.51 0.78 25.70
CA VAL A 14 3.77 0.84 26.48
C VAL A 14 4.99 0.81 25.56
N MET A 15 4.93 0.01 24.48
CA MET A 15 5.95 -0.02 23.44
C MET A 15 6.00 1.32 22.66
N ALA A 16 4.86 1.90 22.28
CA ALA A 16 4.82 3.16 21.52
C ALA A 16 5.18 4.41 22.36
N ARG A 17 4.95 4.39 23.68
CA ARG A 17 5.22 5.53 24.59
C ARG A 17 6.68 5.61 25.03
N SER A 18 7.46 4.53 24.88
CA SER A 18 8.85 4.50 25.31
C SER A 18 9.79 5.16 24.29
N LYS A 19 10.54 6.18 24.71
CA LYS A 19 11.62 6.80 23.91
C LYS A 19 12.64 5.77 23.41
N THR A 20 12.79 4.65 24.12
CA THR A 20 13.67 3.54 23.76
C THR A 20 13.27 2.90 22.43
N VAL A 21 11.98 2.86 22.12
CA VAL A 21 11.47 2.22 20.90
C VAL A 21 11.76 3.07 19.67
N ALA A 22 11.64 4.39 19.77
CA ALA A 22 12.08 5.31 18.72
C ALA A 22 13.59 5.16 18.42
N PHE A 23 14.42 5.00 19.46
CA PHE A 23 15.85 4.75 19.32
C PHE A 23 16.14 3.39 18.64
N ILE A 24 15.45 2.32 19.05
CA ILE A 24 15.56 1.00 18.42
C ILE A 24 15.21 1.05 16.93
N PHE A 25 14.13 1.75 16.56
CA PHE A 25 13.74 1.88 15.16
C PHE A 25 14.73 2.70 14.33
N TYR A 26 15.34 3.72 14.92
CA TYR A 26 16.42 4.46 14.27
C TYR A 26 17.61 3.55 13.96
N TRP A 27 18.06 2.76 14.94
CA TRP A 27 19.12 1.76 14.74
C TRP A 27 18.72 0.67 13.75
N LEU A 28 17.48 0.19 13.80
CA LEU A 28 16.94 -0.79 12.86
C LEU A 28 17.00 -0.26 11.42
N ARG A 29 16.71 1.04 11.22
CA ARG A 29 16.83 1.69 9.91
C ARG A 29 18.28 1.78 9.42
N VAL A 30 19.22 2.05 10.33
CA VAL A 30 20.67 2.03 10.01
C VAL A 30 21.13 0.62 9.63
N VAL A 31 20.77 -0.40 10.42
CA VAL A 31 21.07 -1.80 10.12
C VAL A 31 20.44 -2.22 8.79
N PHE A 32 19.20 -1.82 8.53
CA PHE A 32 18.51 -2.11 7.27
C PHE A 32 19.24 -1.49 6.07
N ALA A 33 19.76 -0.27 6.19
CA ALA A 33 20.59 0.35 5.16
C ALA A 33 21.89 -0.43 4.89
N PHE A 34 22.52 -0.97 5.95
CA PHE A 34 23.68 -1.85 5.81
C PHE A 34 23.33 -3.17 5.10
N VAL A 35 22.23 -3.81 5.48
CA VAL A 35 21.74 -5.03 4.80
C VAL A 35 21.43 -4.74 3.34
N PHE A 36 20.90 -3.54 3.04
CA PHE A 36 20.64 -3.12 1.67
C PHE A 36 21.92 -2.98 0.85
N LEU A 37 22.97 -2.37 1.41
CA LEU A 37 24.29 -2.29 0.77
C LEU A 37 24.89 -3.69 0.54
N LEU A 38 24.79 -4.59 1.52
CA LEU A 38 25.25 -5.97 1.39
C LEU A 38 24.47 -6.74 0.32
N PHE A 39 23.17 -6.47 0.18
CA PHE A 39 22.38 -7.05 -0.90
C PHE A 39 22.82 -6.55 -2.27
N VAL A 40 23.08 -5.26 -2.42
CA VAL A 40 23.60 -4.71 -3.68
C VAL A 40 24.95 -5.32 -4.01
N ASP A 41 25.87 -5.43 -3.03
CA ASP A 41 27.15 -6.14 -3.22
C ASP A 41 26.93 -7.60 -3.65
N ALA A 42 26.03 -8.32 -2.98
CA ALA A 42 25.71 -9.70 -3.30
C ALA A 42 25.12 -9.85 -4.71
N VAL A 43 24.26 -8.92 -5.15
CA VAL A 43 23.70 -8.87 -6.51
C VAL A 43 24.81 -8.63 -7.53
N VAL A 44 25.65 -7.62 -7.33
CA VAL A 44 26.77 -7.30 -8.24
C VAL A 44 27.73 -8.49 -8.34
N ARG A 45 28.07 -9.11 -7.21
CA ARG A 45 28.89 -10.33 -7.16
C ARG A 45 28.23 -11.48 -7.90
N MET A 46 26.94 -11.74 -7.68
CA MET A 46 26.20 -12.79 -8.37
C MET A 46 26.14 -12.53 -9.88
N GLN A 47 25.88 -11.30 -10.32
CA GLN A 47 25.86 -10.95 -11.73
C GLN A 47 27.23 -11.21 -12.37
N ARG A 48 28.31 -10.74 -11.73
CA ARG A 48 29.68 -11.01 -12.17
C ARG A 48 29.98 -12.51 -12.26
N THR A 49 29.65 -13.28 -11.21
CA THR A 49 29.82 -14.73 -11.20
C THR A 49 28.98 -15.41 -12.29
N GLN A 50 27.76 -14.95 -12.58
CA GLN A 50 26.96 -15.52 -13.67
C GLN A 50 27.60 -15.25 -15.05
N THR A 51 28.10 -14.03 -15.30
CA THR A 51 28.80 -13.70 -16.55
C THR A 51 30.11 -14.47 -16.73
N GLU A 52 30.90 -14.62 -15.65
CA GLU A 52 32.11 -15.46 -15.64
C GLU A 52 31.76 -16.94 -15.98
N LEU A 53 30.69 -17.48 -15.39
CA LEU A 53 30.22 -18.85 -15.64
C LEU A 53 29.51 -19.05 -17.00
N GLU A 54 29.20 -17.98 -17.74
CA GLU A 54 28.63 -18.03 -19.09
C GLU A 54 29.69 -17.90 -20.18
N THR A 55 30.83 -17.30 -19.86
CA THR A 55 31.94 -17.08 -20.79
C THR A 55 32.91 -18.26 -20.82
N GLU A 56 32.93 -19.08 -19.77
CA GLU A 56 33.74 -20.30 -19.69
C GLU A 56 33.29 -21.36 -20.72
N PRO A 57 34.15 -21.78 -21.66
CA PRO A 57 33.81 -22.81 -22.63
C PRO A 57 33.61 -24.15 -21.93
N ILE A 58 32.42 -24.71 -22.10
CA ILE A 58 32.07 -26.01 -21.55
C ILE A 58 32.77 -27.10 -22.37
N THR A 59 33.80 -27.71 -21.80
CA THR A 59 34.56 -28.81 -22.43
C THR A 59 34.17 -30.20 -21.92
N ASP A 60 33.49 -30.31 -20.78
CA ASP A 60 33.22 -31.61 -20.13
C ASP A 60 31.90 -31.62 -19.34
N ALA A 61 31.16 -32.75 -19.36
CA ALA A 61 29.87 -32.91 -18.67
C ALA A 61 29.99 -32.80 -17.13
N ARG A 62 31.16 -33.14 -16.57
CA ARG A 62 31.48 -32.90 -15.14
C ARG A 62 31.65 -31.41 -14.82
N MET A 63 32.06 -30.61 -15.80
CA MET A 63 32.26 -29.18 -15.65
C MET A 63 30.92 -28.45 -15.70
N GLU A 64 29.99 -28.88 -16.57
CA GLU A 64 28.60 -28.41 -16.59
C GLU A 64 27.91 -28.53 -15.23
N SER A 65 27.97 -29.72 -14.62
CA SER A 65 27.35 -29.96 -13.31
C SER A 65 27.89 -29.03 -12.22
N GLN A 66 29.20 -28.76 -12.21
CA GLN A 66 29.84 -27.84 -11.26
C GLN A 66 29.46 -26.37 -11.52
N LEU A 67 29.34 -25.96 -12.78
CA LEU A 67 28.87 -24.62 -13.16
C LEU A 67 27.42 -24.40 -12.72
N HIS A 68 26.53 -25.37 -12.97
CA HIS A 68 25.13 -25.31 -12.54
C HIS A 68 25.00 -25.21 -11.02
N ALA A 69 25.80 -25.96 -10.27
CA ALA A 69 25.83 -25.86 -8.81
C ALA A 69 26.24 -24.44 -8.36
N ARG A 70 27.32 -23.88 -8.91
CA ARG A 70 27.78 -22.52 -8.59
C ARG A 70 26.75 -21.44 -8.92
N LYS A 71 26.06 -21.54 -10.07
CA LYS A 71 24.94 -20.65 -10.41
C LYS A 71 23.84 -20.73 -9.36
N PHE A 72 23.41 -21.94 -8.98
CA PHE A 72 22.38 -22.15 -7.95
C PHE A 72 22.77 -21.66 -6.55
N TYR A 73 24.05 -21.72 -6.19
CA TYR A 73 24.54 -21.16 -4.92
C TYR A 73 24.48 -19.63 -4.91
N SER A 74 25.01 -18.97 -5.94
CA SER A 74 25.01 -17.50 -6.02
C SER A 74 23.60 -16.92 -6.07
N GLN A 75 22.70 -17.55 -6.82
CA GLN A 75 21.29 -17.16 -6.93
C GLN A 75 20.54 -17.23 -5.59
N ARG A 76 20.64 -18.36 -4.87
CA ARG A 76 19.95 -18.52 -3.58
C ARG A 76 20.43 -17.55 -2.53
N ASN A 77 21.73 -17.25 -2.48
CA ASN A 77 22.28 -16.34 -1.49
C ASN A 77 21.78 -14.91 -1.70
N VAL A 78 21.62 -14.47 -2.95
CA VAL A 78 21.01 -13.17 -3.27
C VAL A 78 19.53 -13.16 -2.95
N TYR A 79 18.77 -14.20 -3.34
CA TYR A 79 17.34 -14.24 -3.04
C TYR A 79 17.05 -14.30 -1.53
N LEU A 80 17.87 -15.00 -0.74
CA LEU A 80 17.75 -15.05 0.72
C LEU A 80 17.99 -13.67 1.34
N THR A 81 19.06 -12.99 0.92
CA THR A 81 19.38 -11.62 1.37
C THR A 81 18.31 -10.62 0.94
N GLY A 82 17.77 -10.78 -0.28
CA GLY A 82 16.68 -9.95 -0.80
C GLY A 82 15.36 -10.17 -0.08
N PHE A 83 15.04 -11.40 0.31
CA PHE A 83 13.85 -11.69 1.11
C PHE A 83 13.92 -11.04 2.49
N THR A 84 15.09 -11.03 3.14
CA THR A 84 15.31 -10.30 4.40
C THR A 84 15.01 -8.81 4.26
N LEU A 85 15.43 -8.19 3.15
CA LEU A 85 15.12 -6.79 2.88
C LEU A 85 13.64 -6.55 2.61
N PHE A 86 13.02 -7.41 1.82
CA PHE A 86 11.60 -7.33 1.53
C PHE A 86 10.77 -7.42 2.82
N LEU A 87 11.10 -8.38 3.68
CA LEU A 87 10.43 -8.54 4.97
C LEU A 87 10.68 -7.34 5.90
N GLY A 88 11.89 -6.79 5.91
CA GLY A 88 12.19 -5.58 6.68
C GLY A 88 11.45 -4.34 6.18
N LEU A 89 11.25 -4.21 4.86
CA LEU A 89 10.43 -3.15 4.27
C LEU A 89 8.95 -3.30 4.67
N ILE A 90 8.42 -4.52 4.60
CA ILE A 90 7.05 -4.83 5.08
C ILE A 90 6.93 -4.50 6.57
N LEU A 91 7.93 -4.86 7.39
CA LEU A 91 7.94 -4.54 8.82
C LEU A 91 7.89 -3.03 9.05
N SER A 92 8.67 -2.25 8.29
CA SER A 92 8.67 -0.79 8.39
C SER A 92 7.32 -0.18 8.02
N GLY A 93 6.69 -0.67 6.94
CA GLY A 93 5.36 -0.22 6.52
C GLY A 93 4.26 -0.62 7.50
N THR A 94 4.26 -1.89 7.94
CA THR A 94 3.29 -2.41 8.90
C THR A 94 3.41 -1.74 10.26
N TYR A 95 4.60 -1.35 10.71
CA TYR A 95 4.77 -0.57 11.93
C TYR A 95 4.06 0.79 11.87
N HIS A 96 4.24 1.55 10.79
CA HIS A 96 3.55 2.84 10.62
C HIS A 96 2.04 2.65 10.57
N LEU A 97 1.57 1.62 9.86
CA LEU A 97 0.15 1.26 9.81
C LEU A 97 -0.40 0.89 11.20
N ILE A 98 0.35 0.13 11.99
CA ILE A 98 -0.04 -0.25 13.36
C ILE A 98 -0.10 0.98 14.26
N LEU A 99 0.85 1.92 14.15
CA LEU A 99 0.81 3.17 14.91
C LEU A 99 -0.40 4.03 14.54
N GLU A 100 -0.70 4.15 13.24
CA GLU A 100 -1.86 4.91 12.79
C GLU A 100 -3.16 4.27 13.27
N LEU A 101 -3.28 2.94 13.18
CA LEU A 101 -4.40 2.20 13.76
C LEU A 101 -4.54 2.45 15.26
N LEU A 102 -3.43 2.44 16.01
CA LEU A 102 -3.46 2.68 17.46
C LEU A 102 -3.99 4.10 17.78
N ARG A 103 -3.51 5.12 17.06
CA ARG A 103 -3.98 6.51 17.23
C ARG A 103 -5.47 6.64 16.90
N ARG A 104 -5.93 6.00 15.82
CA ARG A 104 -7.36 5.99 15.44
C ARG A 104 -8.22 5.31 16.50
N GLU A 105 -7.74 4.19 17.06
CA GLU A 105 -8.42 3.51 18.16
C GLU A 105 -8.49 4.35 19.45
N ASP A 106 -7.44 5.11 19.77
CA ASP A 106 -7.41 6.02 20.91
C ASP A 106 -8.40 7.17 20.74
N GLU A 107 -8.44 7.80 19.56
CA GLU A 107 -9.40 8.85 19.23
C GLU A 107 -10.84 8.36 19.42
N LEU A 108 -11.19 7.19 18.87
CA LEU A 108 -12.53 6.62 19.01
C LEU A 108 -12.91 6.32 20.47
N THR A 109 -11.99 5.74 21.25
CA THR A 109 -12.29 5.48 22.67
C THR A 109 -12.38 6.74 23.51
N ASN A 110 -11.58 7.77 23.21
CA ASN A 110 -11.66 9.06 23.89
C ASN A 110 -12.97 9.79 23.53
N MET A 111 -13.40 9.73 22.27
CA MET A 111 -14.71 10.25 21.86
C MET A 111 -15.86 9.51 22.56
N GLN A 112 -15.80 8.18 22.65
CA GLN A 112 -16.83 7.38 23.31
C GLN A 112 -16.89 7.64 24.83
N LYS A 113 -15.73 7.77 25.49
CA LYS A 113 -15.67 8.16 26.91
C LYS A 113 -16.26 9.55 27.14
N ARG A 114 -15.84 10.54 26.33
CA ARG A 114 -16.39 11.90 26.38
C ARG A 114 -17.91 11.91 26.18
N ALA A 115 -18.42 11.16 25.21
CA ALA A 115 -19.87 11.02 25.00
C ALA A 115 -20.58 10.38 26.19
N SER A 116 -19.98 9.35 26.81
CA SER A 116 -20.56 8.69 27.99
C SER A 116 -20.52 9.58 29.24
N ASP A 117 -19.45 10.37 29.42
CA ASP A 117 -19.32 11.31 30.53
C ASP A 117 -20.29 12.49 30.35
N LEU A 118 -20.48 12.98 29.11
CA LEU A 118 -21.51 13.97 28.77
C LEU A 118 -22.91 13.43 29.09
N SER A 119 -23.22 12.19 28.72
CA SER A 119 -24.53 11.58 29.01
C SER A 119 -24.77 11.36 30.51
N LYS A 120 -23.71 11.09 31.28
CA LYS A 120 -23.81 10.92 32.74
C LYS A 120 -23.98 12.26 33.45
N GLN A 121 -23.24 13.30 33.02
CA GLN A 121 -23.43 14.67 33.53
C GLN A 121 -24.84 15.20 33.24
N GLN A 122 -25.41 14.87 32.08
CA GLN A 122 -26.77 15.24 31.70
C GLN A 122 -27.85 14.50 32.53
N ALA A 123 -27.54 13.34 33.10
CA ALA A 123 -28.45 12.55 33.95
C ALA A 123 -28.39 12.94 35.43
N THR A 124 -27.24 13.42 35.94
CA THR A 124 -27.07 13.80 37.35
C THR A 124 -27.40 15.25 37.66
N THR A 125 -27.40 16.12 36.65
CA THR A 125 -27.65 17.55 36.80
C THR A 125 -28.92 17.87 36.04
N GLY A 126 -30.06 17.94 36.74
CA GLY A 126 -31.35 18.41 36.21
C GLY A 126 -31.35 19.90 35.86
N THR A 127 -30.29 20.36 35.22
CA THR A 127 -30.09 21.75 34.81
C THR A 127 -30.59 21.89 33.38
N LYS A 128 -31.51 22.85 33.22
CA LYS A 128 -32.03 23.36 31.94
C LYS A 128 -30.91 23.48 30.90
N PRO A 129 -31.18 23.26 29.60
CA PRO A 129 -30.15 23.11 28.59
C PRO A 129 -29.29 24.37 28.54
N ASP A 130 -28.00 24.18 28.80
CA ASP A 130 -26.99 25.21 28.62
C ASP A 130 -27.08 25.67 27.16
N THR A 131 -27.36 26.95 26.96
CA THR A 131 -27.60 27.56 25.64
C THR A 131 -26.40 27.36 24.69
N GLN A 132 -25.23 27.03 25.25
CA GLN A 132 -24.00 26.71 24.55
C GLN A 132 -23.98 25.28 23.98
N LEU A 133 -24.55 24.29 24.66
CA LEU A 133 -24.64 22.89 24.17
C LEU A 133 -25.59 22.75 22.99
N LEU A 134 -26.68 23.53 22.98
CA LEU A 134 -27.59 23.60 21.83
C LEU A 134 -26.90 24.27 20.63
N ALA A 135 -26.13 25.34 20.86
CA ALA A 135 -25.35 25.99 19.82
C ALA A 135 -24.26 25.08 19.24
N ASP A 136 -23.60 24.27 20.06
CA ASP A 136 -22.58 23.32 19.60
C ASP A 136 -23.19 22.10 18.90
N LEU A 137 -24.37 21.62 19.34
CA LEU A 137 -25.13 20.60 18.61
C LEU A 137 -25.57 21.09 17.23
N GLU A 138 -26.03 22.34 17.11
CA GLU A 138 -26.38 22.94 15.82
C GLU A 138 -25.16 23.12 14.92
N LYS A 139 -24.01 23.55 15.45
CA LYS A 139 -22.76 23.62 14.67
C LYS A 139 -22.32 22.24 14.18
N THR A 140 -22.32 21.24 15.07
CA THR A 140 -21.92 19.86 14.75
C THR A 140 -22.86 19.27 13.69
N ARG A 141 -24.16 19.56 13.78
CA ARG A 141 -25.15 19.13 12.78
C ARG A 141 -24.92 19.80 11.42
N ARG A 142 -24.63 21.11 11.40
CA ARG A 142 -24.27 21.83 10.16
C ARG A 142 -22.98 21.30 9.53
N GLU A 143 -21.98 20.97 10.35
CA GLU A 143 -20.73 20.36 9.85
C GLU A 143 -20.97 18.96 9.27
N LEU A 144 -21.86 18.17 9.89
CA LEU A 144 -22.25 16.85 9.39
C LEU A 144 -23.02 16.94 8.06
N GLU A 145 -23.97 17.88 7.96
CA GLU A 145 -24.72 18.15 6.72
C GLU A 145 -23.78 18.62 5.61
N ALA A 146 -22.85 19.53 5.90
CA ALA A 146 -21.83 19.97 4.95
C ALA A 146 -20.87 18.84 4.51
N ALA A 147 -20.53 17.91 5.42
CA ALA A 147 -19.74 16.73 5.07
C ALA A 147 -20.53 15.75 4.19
N CYS A 148 -21.81 15.55 4.48
CA CYS A 148 -22.71 14.71 3.67
C CYS A 148 -22.91 15.28 2.25
N GLU A 149 -23.08 16.60 2.12
CA GLU A 149 -23.12 17.26 0.81
C GLU A 149 -21.83 17.06 0.00
N LYS A 150 -20.67 17.12 0.66
CA LYS A 150 -19.38 16.84 0.01
C LYS A 150 -19.28 15.39 -0.46
N ALA A 151 -19.78 14.43 0.32
CA ALA A 151 -19.84 13.03 -0.08
C ALA A 151 -20.77 12.82 -1.30
N ASN A 152 -21.95 13.44 -1.30
CA ASN A 152 -22.88 13.37 -2.44
C ASN A 152 -22.28 14.03 -3.70
N LYS A 153 -21.56 15.14 -3.56
CA LYS A 153 -20.81 15.77 -4.66
C LYS A 153 -19.73 14.84 -5.22
N TYR A 154 -19.01 14.12 -4.35
CA TYR A 154 -18.01 13.15 -4.77
C TYR A 154 -18.60 11.99 -5.57
N ASP A 155 -19.73 11.42 -5.12
CA ASP A 155 -20.43 10.35 -5.85
C ASP A 155 -20.95 10.81 -7.21
N ASN A 156 -21.47 12.03 -7.29
CA ASN A 156 -21.89 12.62 -8.57
C ASN A 156 -20.69 12.86 -9.50
N LEU A 157 -19.57 13.34 -8.96
CA LEU A 157 -18.34 13.56 -9.74
C LEU A 157 -17.76 12.24 -10.26
N LYS A 158 -17.81 11.17 -9.45
CA LYS A 158 -17.43 9.82 -9.85
C LYS A 158 -18.30 9.30 -10.99
N LYS A 159 -19.62 9.47 -10.90
CA LYS A 159 -20.55 9.10 -11.98
C LYS A 159 -20.27 9.88 -13.27
N GLN A 160 -19.94 11.18 -13.16
CA GLN A 160 -19.55 11.99 -14.33
C GLN A 160 -18.24 11.50 -14.96
N ALA A 161 -17.23 11.18 -14.15
CA ALA A 161 -15.95 10.65 -14.62
C ALA A 161 -16.12 9.29 -15.33
N ASP A 162 -16.91 8.38 -14.75
CA ASP A 162 -17.21 7.08 -15.37
C ASP A 162 -17.95 7.24 -16.70
N ASN A 163 -18.87 8.20 -16.79
CA ASN A 163 -19.61 8.47 -18.03
C ASN A 163 -18.69 9.07 -19.11
N GLN A 164 -17.82 10.02 -18.74
CA GLN A 164 -16.83 10.59 -19.66
C GLN A 164 -15.85 9.52 -20.16
N HIS A 165 -15.42 8.61 -19.29
CA HIS A 165 -14.54 7.50 -19.66
C HIS A 165 -15.21 6.56 -20.68
N LYS A 166 -16.49 6.23 -20.49
CA LYS A 166 -17.26 5.42 -21.45
C LYS A 166 -17.38 6.09 -22.81
N GLU A 167 -17.68 7.38 -22.85
CA GLU A 167 -17.76 8.13 -24.12
C GLU A 167 -16.39 8.22 -24.80
N TYR A 168 -15.31 8.39 -24.04
CA TYR A 168 -13.95 8.35 -24.57
C TYR A 168 -13.62 7.00 -25.20
N MET A 169 -13.91 5.89 -24.50
CA MET A 169 -13.70 4.53 -25.03
C MET A 169 -14.52 4.28 -26.29
N ARG A 170 -15.80 4.67 -26.28
CA ARG A 170 -16.67 4.55 -27.45
C ARG A 170 -16.16 5.35 -28.65
N LEU A 171 -15.63 6.56 -28.42
CA LEU A 171 -15.07 7.39 -29.47
C LEU A 171 -13.77 6.78 -30.01
N ALA A 172 -12.90 6.28 -29.12
CA ALA A 172 -11.68 5.56 -29.50
C ALA A 172 -11.99 4.30 -30.34
N ASP A 173 -12.99 3.51 -29.95
CA ASP A 173 -13.45 2.35 -30.72
C ASP A 173 -13.95 2.75 -32.11
N LYS A 174 -14.70 3.85 -32.20
CA LYS A 174 -15.15 4.40 -33.50
C LYS A 174 -13.98 4.87 -34.37
N TYR A 175 -12.99 5.54 -33.79
CA TYR A 175 -11.79 5.95 -34.51
C TYR A 175 -10.99 4.74 -35.00
N ASN A 176 -10.79 3.73 -34.15
CA ASN A 176 -10.11 2.50 -34.50
C ASN A 176 -10.86 1.73 -35.61
N ALA A 177 -12.20 1.69 -35.54
CA ALA A 177 -13.04 1.07 -36.57
C ALA A 177 -13.02 1.85 -37.90
N LEU A 178 -13.02 3.19 -37.86
CA LEU A 178 -12.88 4.01 -39.05
C LEU A 178 -11.48 3.90 -39.65
N GLU A 179 -10.43 3.82 -38.82
CA GLU A 179 -9.06 3.58 -39.27
C GLU A 179 -8.91 2.20 -39.89
N SER A 180 -9.53 1.15 -39.32
CA SER A 180 -9.50 -0.18 -39.91
C SER A 180 -10.24 -0.23 -41.26
N VAL A 181 -11.40 0.43 -41.37
CA VAL A 181 -12.15 0.52 -42.63
C VAL A 181 -11.40 1.36 -43.67
N ALA A 182 -10.72 2.44 -43.26
CA ALA A 182 -9.88 3.23 -44.15
C ALA A 182 -8.67 2.43 -44.66
N ARG A 183 -8.04 1.62 -43.79
CA ARG A 183 -6.96 0.70 -44.18
C ARG A 183 -7.44 -0.44 -45.09
N GLU A 184 -8.65 -0.94 -44.90
CA GLU A 184 -9.28 -1.92 -45.80
C GLU A 184 -9.72 -1.29 -47.13
N GLY A 185 -10.13 -0.02 -47.14
CA GLY A 185 -10.53 0.70 -48.35
C GLY A 185 -9.37 1.10 -49.26
N ASP A 186 -8.16 1.26 -48.70
CA ASP A 186 -6.92 1.50 -49.46
C ASP A 186 -6.39 0.19 -50.10
N LEU A 187 -6.92 -0.96 -49.68
CA LEU A 187 -6.80 -2.24 -50.39
C LEU A 187 -7.94 -2.36 -51.42
N GLY A 188 -7.77 -1.63 -52.53
CA GLY A 188 -8.60 -1.78 -53.73
C GLY A 188 -8.66 -3.24 -54.25
N PRO A 189 -9.55 -3.54 -55.21
CA PRO A 189 -10.12 -4.87 -55.49
C PRO A 189 -9.18 -5.92 -56.13
N ASP A 190 -7.88 -5.89 -55.85
CA ASP A 190 -6.89 -6.78 -56.48
C ASP A 190 -6.45 -7.96 -55.60
N ALA A 191 -6.94 -8.07 -54.35
CA ALA A 191 -6.54 -9.15 -53.43
C ALA A 191 -7.58 -10.29 -53.23
N LYS A 192 -8.69 -10.32 -53.99
CA LYS A 192 -9.70 -11.41 -53.89
C LYS A 192 -9.51 -12.57 -54.88
N LYS A 193 -8.36 -12.65 -55.57
CA LYS A 193 -8.05 -13.72 -56.54
C LYS A 193 -6.94 -14.70 -56.12
N ALA A 194 -6.54 -14.71 -54.85
CA ALA A 194 -5.53 -15.65 -54.34
C ALA A 194 -5.93 -16.23 -52.97
N ALA A 195 -6.98 -17.03 -52.95
CA ALA A 195 -7.23 -18.08 -51.97
C ALA A 195 -8.19 -19.12 -52.57
#